data_AF-A0A3D6BRN0-F1
#
_entry.id   AF-A0A3D6BRN0-F1
#
_cell.length_a   1.000
_cell.length_b   1.000
_cell.length_c   1.000
_cell.angle_alpha   90.00
_cell.angle_beta   90.00
_cell.angle_gamma   90.00
#
_symmetry.space_group_name_H-M   'P 1'
#
loop_
_entity.id
_entity.type
_entity.pdbx_description
1 polymer ?
#
loop_
_entity_poly.entity_id
_entity_poly.type
_entity_poly.pdbx_seq_one_letter_code
_entity_poly.pdbx_strand_id
1 'polypeptide(L)' 'YINNLIMSNIITFPFGTVSMHDNYMVAVMNEGVTVNPEINSVLEELAVNHFQDKKFVYITHRV' A
#
# COMPACT_ATOMS: atom_id res chain seq x y z
N TYR A 1 -26.23 13.38 4.31
CA TYR A 1 -25.82 12.03 4.74
C TYR A 1 -24.47 11.72 4.12
N ILE A 2 -23.42 11.89 4.93
CA ILE A 2 -22.14 11.15 4.97
C ILE A 2 -21.33 11.01 3.65
N ASN A 3 -20.54 12.03 3.31
CA ASN A 3 -19.28 11.79 2.60
C ASN A 3 -18.24 11.42 3.65
N ASN A 4 -18.08 10.12 3.86
CA ASN A 4 -17.03 9.55 4.67
C ASN A 4 -15.72 9.77 3.91
N LEU A 5 -15.06 10.92 4.13
CA LEU A 5 -13.70 11.18 3.67
C LEU A 5 -12.77 10.26 4.48
N ILE A 6 -12.71 8.98 4.09
CA ILE A 6 -11.57 8.13 4.41
C ILE A 6 -10.39 8.80 3.70
N MET A 7 -9.54 9.51 4.45
CA MET A 7 -8.29 10.06 3.91
C MET A 7 -7.33 8.91 3.64
N SER A 8 -7.58 8.15 2.58
CA SER A 8 -6.65 7.16 2.07
C SER A 8 -5.50 7.89 1.39
N ASN A 9 -4.28 7.72 1.91
CA ASN A 9 -3.09 8.22 1.24
C ASN A 9 -2.78 7.28 0.07
N ILE A 10 -2.88 7.79 -1.16
CA ILE A 10 -2.55 7.06 -2.37
C ILE A 10 -1.17 7.52 -2.84
N ILE A 11 -0.26 6.58 -3.02
CA ILE A 11 1.10 6.81 -3.47
C ILE A 11 1.32 6.01 -4.75
N THR A 12 1.75 6.69 -5.81
CA THR A 12 2.03 6.08 -7.11
C THR A 12 3.53 5.91 -7.30
N PHE A 13 3.93 4.70 -7.69
CA PHE A 13 5.29 4.32 -8.02
C PHE A 13 5.37 3.80 -9.46
N PRO A 14 6.58 3.70 -10.05
CA PRO A 14 6.74 3.07 -11.37
C PRO A 14 6.24 1.61 -11.43
N PHE A 15 6.25 0.91 -10.29
CA PHE A 15 5.83 -0.49 -10.18
C PHE A 15 4.34 -0.69 -9.88
N GLY A 16 3.60 0.37 -9.57
CA GLY A 16 2.19 0.26 -9.18
C GLY A 16 1.73 1.36 -8.23
N THR A 17 0.54 1.18 -7.65
CA THR A 17 -0.08 2.13 -6.73
C THR A 17 -0.29 1.50 -5.36
N VAL A 18 0.00 2.24 -4.30
CA VAL A 18 -0.24 1.81 -2.92
C VAL A 18 -1.26 2.75 -2.28
N SER A 19 -2.29 2.19 -1.63
CA SER A 19 -3.25 2.94 -0.83
C SER A 19 -3.18 2.49 0.62
N MET A 20 -3.03 3.46 1.53
CA MET A 20 -2.95 3.25 2.96
C MET A 20 -4.26 3.67 3.62
N HIS A 21 -4.83 2.76 4.40
CA HIS A 21 -6.06 2.94 5.18
C HIS A 21 -5.76 2.62 6.64
N ASP A 22 -6.67 2.95 7.56
CA ASP A 22 -6.41 2.85 9.00
C ASP A 22 -5.87 1.48 9.46
N ASN A 23 -6.34 0.38 8.90
CA ASN A 23 -5.97 -0.98 9.31
C ASN A 23 -5.61 -1.92 8.15
N TYR A 24 -5.46 -1.38 6.93
CA TYR A 24 -5.00 -2.18 5.80
C TYR A 24 -4.27 -1.34 4.75
N MET A 25 -3.34 -1.99 4.07
CA MET A 25 -2.64 -1.48 2.89
C MET A 25 -3.08 -2.28 1.67
N VAL A 26 -3.38 -1.60 0.58
CA VAL A 26 -3.61 -2.24 -0.72
C VAL A 26 -2.54 -1.79 -1.69
N ALA A 27 -1.79 -2.73 -2.26
CA ALA A 27 -0.81 -2.47 -3.30
C ALA A 27 -1.24 -3.13 -4.62
N VAL A 28 -1.52 -2.30 -5.62
CA VAL A 28 -1.88 -2.69 -6.99
C VAL A 28 -0.62 -2.61 -7.85
N MET A 29 -0.11 -3.76 -8.28
CA MET A 29 1.12 -3.89 -9.07
C MET A 29 0.80 -3.87 -10.56
N ASN A 30 1.62 -3.18 -11.35
CA ASN A 30 1.52 -3.19 -12.80
C ASN A 30 1.86 -4.58 -13.38
N GLU A 31 1.27 -4.92 -14.52
CA GLU A 31 1.55 -6.18 -15.22
C GLU A 31 3.04 -6.30 -15.57
N GLY A 32 3.58 -7.51 -15.49
CA GLY A 32 4.98 -7.80 -15.79
C GLY A 32 5.99 -7.38 -14.71
N VAL A 33 5.54 -6.72 -13.63
CA VAL A 33 6.41 -6.35 -12.51
C VAL A 33 6.75 -7.58 -11.66
N THR A 34 8.04 -7.81 -11.45
CA THR A 34 8.55 -8.71 -10.42
C THR A 34 8.87 -7.90 -9.16
N VAL A 35 8.30 -8.28 -8.02
CA VAL A 35 8.63 -7.65 -6.74
C VAL A 35 10.02 -8.17 -6.33
N ASN A 36 11.03 -7.31 -6.47
CA ASN A 36 12.40 -7.55 -6.06
C ASN A 36 12.64 -7.00 -4.64
N PRO A 37 13.82 -7.23 -4.03
CA PRO A 37 14.11 -6.74 -2.69
C PRO A 37 13.98 -5.22 -2.54
N GLU A 38 14.36 -4.44 -3.57
CA GLU A 38 14.28 -2.97 -3.54
C GLU A 38 12.82 -2.49 -3.46
N ILE A 39 11.94 -3.05 -4.28
CA ILE A 39 10.49 -2.77 -4.25
C ILE A 39 9.90 -3.20 -2.90
N ASN A 40 10.29 -4.37 -2.40
CA ASN A 40 9.79 -4.86 -1.12
C ASN A 40 10.18 -3.94 0.05
N SER A 41 11.42 -3.43 0.07
CA SER A 41 11.87 -2.48 1.10
C SER A 41 11.04 -1.19 1.11
N VAL A 42 10.66 -0.68 -0.07
CA VAL A 42 9.77 0.49 -0.17
C VAL A 42 8.40 0.19 0.46
N LEU A 43 7.81 -0.98 0.15
CA LEU A 43 6.52 -1.37 0.71
C LEU A 43 6.58 -1.60 2.23
N GLU A 44 7.67 -2.17 2.71
CA GLU A 44 7.92 -2.37 4.14
C GLU A 44 8.06 -1.03 4.88
N GLU A 45 8.84 -0.10 4.33
CA GLU A 45 9.00 1.24 4.92
C GLU A 45 7.65 1.97 5.02
N LEU A 46 6.82 1.91 3.98
CA LEU A 46 5.47 2.47 4.01
C LEU A 46 4.61 1.83 5.11
N ALA A 47 4.66 0.50 5.23
CA ALA A 47 3.90 -0.22 6.24
C ALA A 47 4.35 0.11 7.67
N VAL A 48 5.66 0.11 7.92
CA VAL A 48 6.23 0.43 9.24
C VAL A 48 5.90 1.86 9.65
N ASN A 49 6.06 2.81 8.74
CA ASN A 49 5.81 4.23 9.04
C ASN A 49 4.33 4.54 9.29
N HIS A 50 3.41 3.79 8.67
CA HIS A 50 1.97 4.05 8.80
C HIS A 50 1.28 3.23 9.91
N PHE A 51 1.69 1.97 10.09
CA PHE A 51 1.05 1.03 11.02
C PHE A 51 1.90 0.72 12.24
N GLN A 52 2.83 1.60 12.62
CA GLN A 52 3.71 1.39 13.77
C GLN A 52 2.92 0.88 14.99
N ASP A 53 3.33 -0.27 15.52
CA ASP A 53 2.71 -0.96 16.67
C ASP A 53 1.22 -1.33 16.51
N LYS A 54 0.68 -1.27 15.28
CA LYS A 54 -0.69 -1.58 14.92
C LYS A 54 -0.77 -2.82 14.05
N LYS A 55 -1.69 -3.74 14.39
CA LYS A 55 -2.03 -4.85 13.50
C LYS A 55 -2.72 -4.30 12.26
N PHE A 56 -2.25 -4.71 11.09
CA PHE A 56 -2.84 -4.32 9.81
C PHE A 56 -2.85 -5.50 8.83
N VAL A 57 -3.65 -5.37 7.77
CA VAL A 57 -3.71 -6.34 6.67
C VAL A 57 -2.97 -5.79 5.45
N TYR A 58 -2.13 -6.61 4.82
CA TYR A 58 -1.55 -6.30 3.52
C TYR A 58 -2.29 -7.05 2.42
N ILE A 59 -2.79 -6.32 1.43
CA ILE A 59 -3.48 -6.86 0.26
C ILE A 59 -2.67 -6.49 -0.97
N THR A 60 -2.35 -7.49 -1.79
CA THR A 60 -1.73 -7.26 -3.10
C THR A 60 -2.67 -7.69 -4.22
N HIS A 61 -2.79 -6.83 -5.23
CA HIS A 61 -3.48 -7.13 -6.47
C HIS A 61 -2.48 -6.96 -7.62
N ARG A 62 -2.31 -8.00 -8.43
CA ARG A 62 -1.48 -7.97 -9.64
C ARG A 62 -2.42 -7.96 -10.84
N VAL A 63 -2.24 -6.99 -11.72
CA VAL A 63 -2.94 -6.91 -13.02
C VAL A 63 -2.19 -7.78 -14.03
#